data_AF-A0A1Y5N753-F1
#
_entry.id   AF-A0A1Y5N753-F1
#
_cell.length_a   1.000
_cell.length_b   1.000
_cell.length_c   1.000
_cell.angle_alpha   90.00
_cell.angle_beta   90.00
_cell.angle_gamma   90.00
#
_symmetry.space_group_name_H-M   'P 1'
#
loop_
_entity.id
_entity.type
_entity.pdbx_description
1 polymer ?
#
loop_
_entity_poly.entity_id
_entity_poly.type
_entity_poly.pdbx_seq_one_letter_code
_entity_poly.pdbx_strand_id
1 'polypeptide(L)' 'MNEAKKLLTEISKGDISENEQNLLTGGIIDSLDVMELVELISKKFGEVNANDINSSDFESISAINSLINRIKAKND' A
#
# COMPACT_ATOMS: atom_id res chain seq x y z
N MET A 1 2.34 -13.68 6.24
CA MET A 1 2.28 -12.20 6.26
C MET A 1 2.42 -11.71 4.83
N ASN A 2 1.40 -11.04 4.29
CA ASN A 2 1.45 -10.52 2.92
C ASN A 2 2.43 -9.33 2.81
N GLU A 3 2.83 -8.95 1.59
CA GLU A 3 3.81 -7.88 1.37
C GLU A 3 3.28 -6.53 1.87
N ALA A 4 1.99 -6.25 1.66
CA ALA A 4 1.35 -5.04 2.18
C ALA A 4 1.54 -4.87 3.68
N LYS A 5 1.38 -5.94 4.46
CA LYS A 5 1.54 -5.93 5.92
C LYS A 5 2.99 -5.65 6.33
N LYS A 6 3.98 -6.16 5.59
CA LYS A 6 5.40 -5.85 5.83
C LYS A 6 5.68 -4.36 5.60
N LEU A 7 5.19 -3.80 4.50
CA LEU A 7 5.39 -2.38 4.18
C LEU A 7 4.71 -1.46 5.20
N LEU A 8 3.49 -1.80 5.64
CA LEU A 8 2.81 -1.06 6.70
C LEU A 8 3.61 -1.09 8.01
N THR A 9 4.24 -2.22 8.37
CA THR A 9 5.13 -2.27 9.54
C THR A 9 6.34 -1.36 9.37
N GLU A 10 6.91 -1.22 8.17
CA GLU A 10 8.05 -0.34 7.90
C GLU A 10 7.71 1.15 8.12
N ILE A 11 6.46 1.55 7.93
CA ILE A 11 5.97 2.92 8.15
C ILE A 11 5.26 3.10 9.50
N SER A 12 5.58 2.26 10.50
CA SER A 12 4.97 2.33 11.85
C SER A 12 3.46 2.11 11.90
N LYS A 13 2.87 1.47 10.87
CA LYS A 13 1.46 1.06 10.79
C LYS A 13 1.30 -0.46 10.96
N GLY A 14 2.22 -1.09 11.69
CA GLY A 14 2.26 -2.53 11.94
C GLY A 14 1.08 -3.06 12.76
N ASP A 15 0.39 -2.22 13.52
CA ASP A 15 -0.71 -2.64 14.41
C ASP A 15 -2.09 -2.72 13.71
N ILE A 16 -2.19 -2.31 12.44
CA ILE A 16 -3.45 -2.36 11.67
C ILE A 16 -3.94 -3.81 11.52
N SER A 17 -5.17 -4.11 11.91
CA SER A 17 -5.74 -5.47 11.74
C SER A 17 -5.80 -5.89 10.27
N GLU A 18 -5.60 -7.18 9.95
CA GLU A 18 -5.73 -7.69 8.57
C GLU A 18 -7.12 -7.45 7.96
N ASN A 19 -8.15 -7.38 8.81
CA ASN A 19 -9.54 -7.17 8.38
C ASN A 19 -9.95 -5.69 8.38
N GLU A 20 -9.06 -4.78 8.80
CA GLU A 20 -9.34 -3.36 8.87
C GLU A 20 -9.69 -2.80 7.47
N GLN A 21 -10.76 -2.00 7.42
CA GLN A 21 -11.25 -1.36 6.20
C GLN A 21 -11.21 0.16 6.38
N ASN A 22 -11.40 0.87 5.27
CA ASN A 22 -11.40 2.34 5.26
C ASN A 22 -10.09 2.91 5.81
N LEU A 23 -8.93 2.32 5.48
CA LEU A 23 -7.66 2.77 6.06
C LEU A 23 -7.39 4.25 5.74
N LEU A 24 -7.59 4.64 4.48
CA LEU A 24 -7.40 6.03 4.06
C LEU A 24 -8.63 6.88 4.41
N THR A 25 -9.83 6.47 4.01
CA THR A 25 -11.07 7.26 4.26
C THR A 25 -11.43 7.38 5.74
N GLY A 26 -11.04 6.39 6.55
CA GLY A 26 -11.20 6.39 8.01
C GLY A 26 -10.06 7.08 8.77
N GLY A 27 -9.02 7.58 8.07
CA GLY A 27 -7.92 8.33 8.66
C GLY A 27 -6.93 7.51 9.49
N ILE A 28 -6.88 6.18 9.27
CA ILE A 28 -5.90 5.28 9.90
C ILE A 28 -4.52 5.47 9.27
N ILE A 29 -4.51 5.66 7.96
CA ILE A 29 -3.38 6.19 7.20
C ILE A 29 -3.77 7.52 6.56
N ASP A 30 -2.80 8.40 6.39
CA ASP A 30 -2.99 9.71 5.75
C ASP A 30 -2.21 9.84 4.44
N SER A 31 -2.18 11.05 3.87
CA SER A 31 -1.46 11.31 2.63
C SER A 31 0.04 11.09 2.72
N LEU A 32 0.67 11.33 3.88
CA LEU A 32 2.10 11.10 4.07
C LEU A 32 2.39 9.61 4.13
N ASP A 33 1.56 8.85 4.86
CA ASP A 33 1.64 7.39 4.91
C ASP A 33 1.50 6.79 3.50
N VAL A 34 0.57 7.30 2.69
CA VAL A 34 0.38 6.88 1.29
C VAL A 34 1.62 7.17 0.45
N MET A 35 2.22 8.35 0.58
CA MET A 35 3.44 8.70 -0.15
C MET A 35 4.60 7.76 0.21
N GLU A 36 4.80 7.47 1.49
CA GLU A 36 5.85 6.58 1.97
C GLU A 36 5.61 5.12 1.52
N LEU A 37 4.36 4.65 1.55
CA LEU A 37 3.98 3.34 1.00
C LEU A 37 4.29 3.24 -0.49
N VAL A 38 3.93 4.25 -1.28
CA VAL A 38 4.21 4.29 -2.73
C VAL A 38 5.71 4.25 -3.00
N GLU A 39 6.51 4.99 -2.23
CA GLU A 39 7.97 4.97 -2.34
C GLU A 39 8.53 3.56 -2.04
N LEU A 40 8.06 2.92 -0.96
CA LEU A 40 8.49 1.57 -0.60
C LEU A 40 8.10 0.51 -1.65
N ILE A 41 6.88 0.60 -2.19
CA ILE A 41 6.43 -0.26 -3.30
C ILE A 41 7.33 -0.05 -4.51
N SER A 42 7.60 1.21 -4.86
CA SER A 42 8.42 1.54 -6.03
C SER A 42 9.84 1.02 -5.90
N LYS A 43 10.43 1.15 -4.71
CA LYS A 43 11.80 0.69 -4.42
C LYS A 43 11.95 -0.83 -4.46
N LYS A 44 10.91 -1.58 -4.07
CA LYS A 44 10.99 -3.05 -3.95
C LYS A 44 10.46 -3.81 -5.16
N PHE A 45 9.52 -3.23 -5.90
CA PHE A 45 8.75 -3.96 -6.91
C PHE A 45 8.74 -3.31 -8.30
N GLY A 46 9.35 -2.13 -8.48
CA GLY A 46 9.44 -1.44 -9.76
C GLY A 46 8.65 -0.13 -9.79
N GLU A 47 8.87 0.69 -10.82
CA GLU A 47 8.40 2.08 -10.87
C GLU A 47 6.86 2.20 -10.77
N VAL A 48 6.41 3.05 -9.83
CA VAL A 48 5.01 3.40 -9.62
C VAL A 48 4.75 4.81 -10.14
N ASN A 49 3.86 4.93 -11.12
CA ASN A 49 3.41 6.20 -11.68
C ASN A 49 2.05 6.59 -11.11
N ALA A 50 1.69 7.88 -11.23
CA ALA A 50 0.40 8.39 -10.76
C ALA A 50 -0.81 7.67 -11.37
N ASN A 51 -0.69 7.16 -12.59
CA ASN A 51 -1.75 6.40 -13.27
C ASN A 51 -1.88 4.94 -12.78
N ASP A 52 -0.92 4.44 -12.01
CA ASP A 52 -0.93 3.05 -11.49
C ASP A 52 -1.71 2.91 -10.17
N ILE A 53 -2.02 4.04 -9.53
CA ILE A 53 -2.61 4.11 -8.19
C ILE A 53 -3.98 4.79 -8.22
N ASN A 54 -4.86 4.33 -7.33
CA ASN A 54 -6.14 4.94 -7.00
C ASN A 54 -6.26 5.05 -5.47
N SER A 55 -7.02 6.02 -4.95
CA SER A 55 -7.32 6.09 -3.51
C SER A 55 -7.88 4.77 -2.96
N SER A 56 -8.66 4.03 -3.75
CA SER A 56 -9.21 2.73 -3.37
C SER A 56 -8.13 1.67 -3.09
N ASP A 57 -6.93 1.80 -3.65
CA ASP A 57 -5.82 0.87 -3.39
C ASP A 57 -5.32 0.95 -1.95
N PHE A 58 -5.68 2.01 -1.23
CA PHE A 58 -5.21 2.30 0.12
C PHE A 58 -6.32 2.13 1.17
N GLU A 59 -7.44 1.48 0.84
CA GLU A 59 -8.57 1.31 1.79
C GLU A 59 -8.48 0.05 2.65
N SER A 60 -7.63 -0.91 2.29
CA SER A 60 -7.41 -2.13 3.07
C SER A 60 -6.07 -2.77 2.75
N ILE A 61 -5.59 -3.64 3.64
CA ILE A 61 -4.39 -4.46 3.41
C ILE A 61 -4.50 -5.30 2.13
N SER A 62 -5.70 -5.80 1.82
CA SER A 62 -5.96 -6.57 0.59
C SER A 62 -5.84 -5.70 -0.68
N ALA A 63 -6.35 -4.47 -0.63
CA ALA A 63 -6.24 -3.51 -1.73
C ALA A 63 -4.78 -3.12 -1.99
N ILE A 64 -4.01 -2.83 -0.93
CA ILE A 64 -2.58 -2.51 -1.04
C ILE A 64 -1.82 -3.71 -1.65
N ASN A 65 -2.15 -4.93 -1.21
CA ASN A 65 -1.50 -6.12 -1.76
C ASN A 65 -1.87 -6.36 -3.23
N SER A 66 -3.06 -5.96 -3.64
CA SER A 66 -3.49 -5.99 -5.05
C SER A 66 -2.71 -4.97 -5.88
N LEU A 67 -2.51 -3.75 -5.38
CA LEU A 67 -1.62 -2.77 -6.00
C LEU A 67 -0.20 -3.32 -6.19
N ILE A 68 0.40 -3.90 -5.15
CA ILE A 68 1.75 -4.51 -5.23
C ILE A 68 1.82 -5.55 -6.34
N ASN A 69 0.82 -6.42 -6.46
CA ASN A 69 0.78 -7.45 -7.50
C ASN A 69 0.67 -6.84 -8.91
N ARG A 70 -0.11 -5.76 -9.09
CA ARG A 70 -0.16 -5.04 -10.38
C ARG A 70 1.18 -4.43 -10.75
N ILE A 71 1.89 -3.84 -9.78
CA ILE A 71 3.21 -3.23 -10.01
C ILE A 71 4.25 -4.30 -10.38
N LYS A 72 4.26 -5.46 -9.71
CA LYS A 72 5.14 -6.58 -10.09
C LYS A 72 4.87 -7.03 -11.52
N ALA A 73 3.60 -7.32 -11.85
CA ALA A 73 3.23 -7.78 -13.18
C ALA A 73 3.53 -6.79 -14.31
N LYS A 74 3.57 -5.48 -14.01
CA LYS A 74 3.96 -4.42 -14.95
C LYS A 74 5.48 -4.39 -15.20
N ASN A 75 6.28 -4.75 -14.20
CA ASN A 75 7.74 -4.62 -14.21
C ASN A 75 8.49 -5.97 -14.40
N ASP A 76 7.77 -7.09 -14.48
CA ASP A 76 8.27 -8.40 -14.90
C ASP A 76 8.45 -8.47 -16.44
#